data_AF-A0A2M7FLJ7-F1
#
_entry.id   AF-A0A2M7FLJ7-F1
#
_cell.length_a   1.000
_cell.length_b   1.000
_cell.length_c   1.000
_cell.angle_alpha   90.00
_cell.angle_beta   90.00
_cell.angle_gamma   90.00
#
_symmetry.space_group_name_H-M   'P 1'
#
loop_
_entity.id
_entity.type
_entity.pdbx_description
1 polymer ?
#
loop_
_entity_poly.entity_id
_entity_poly.type
_entity_poly.pdbx_seq_one_letter_code
_entity_poly.pdbx_strand_id
1 'polypeptide(L)'
;TRRNDVVSIAGVMKEITVSNAKPQVDQIDWYAQAIGYAEEHGKKPGFAYYKFKEKFKTDPPAIKPAPKYPTPAVANWFRSRAIAYAKG
;
A
#
# COMPACT_ATOMS: atom_id res chain seq x y z
N THR A 1 12.34 -14.78 -28.69
CA THR A 1 13.34 -14.71 -27.60
C THR A 1 13.04 -13.56 -26.66
N ARG A 2 12.87 -13.87 -25.36
CA ARG A 2 13.06 -12.98 -24.17
C ARG A 2 12.00 -11.87 -23.97
N ARG A 3 11.42 -11.64 -22.78
CA ARG A 3 11.69 -12.06 -21.40
C ARG A 3 10.38 -11.97 -20.60
N ASN A 4 10.01 -13.07 -19.93
CA ASN A 4 9.00 -13.09 -18.88
C ASN A 4 9.62 -12.45 -17.62
N ASP A 5 9.19 -11.23 -17.27
CA ASP A 5 9.69 -10.52 -16.09
C ASP A 5 8.73 -10.80 -14.92
N VAL A 6 8.94 -11.96 -14.29
CA VAL A 6 8.28 -12.32 -13.03
C VAL A 6 9.01 -11.62 -11.88
N VAL A 7 8.60 -10.39 -11.59
CA VAL A 7 9.02 -9.70 -10.36
C VAL A 7 8.27 -10.31 -9.19
N SER A 8 8.85 -11.37 -8.62
CA SER A 8 8.49 -11.87 -7.30
C SER A 8 9.21 -11.03 -6.26
N ILE A 9 8.48 -10.13 -5.59
CA ILE A 9 8.96 -9.41 -4.39
C ILE A 9 8.37 -10.07 -3.15
N ALA A 10 9.28 -10.41 -2.24
CA ALA A 10 9.13 -11.37 -1.16
C ALA A 10 8.13 -10.98 -0.06
N GLY A 11 7.43 -12.02 0.43
CA GLY A 11 6.81 -12.15 1.77
C GLY A 11 5.52 -11.36 1.93
N VAL A 12 4.33 -11.93 2.07
CA VAL A 12 3.93 -13.19 2.72
C VAL A 12 2.69 -13.69 1.97
N MET A 13 2.71 -14.93 1.48
CA MET A 13 1.46 -15.66 1.23
C MET A 13 0.79 -15.84 2.59
N LYS A 14 -0.31 -15.12 2.84
CA LYS A 14 -1.19 -15.39 3.98
C LYS A 14 -2.50 -15.84 3.38
N GLU A 15 -2.82 -17.13 3.58
CA GLU A 15 -4.11 -17.70 3.21
C GLU A 15 -5.22 -16.79 3.71
N ILE A 16 -6.04 -16.30 2.77
CA ILE A 16 -7.16 -15.42 3.07
C ILE A 16 -8.29 -16.33 3.53
N THR A 17 -8.29 -16.71 4.81
CA THR A 17 -9.56 -17.04 5.44
C THR A 17 -10.30 -15.74 5.68
N VAL A 18 -11.41 -15.57 5.00
CA VAL A 18 -12.26 -14.38 5.06
C VAL A 18 -12.88 -14.37 6.46
N SER A 19 -12.39 -13.53 7.34
CA SER A 19 -12.98 -13.35 8.66
C SER A 19 -12.82 -11.90 9.08
N ASN A 20 -13.96 -11.28 9.39
CA ASN A 20 -14.14 -9.93 9.89
C ASN A 20 -13.15 -9.64 11.04
N ALA A 21 -11.98 -9.06 10.73
CA ALA A 21 -10.88 -8.93 11.67
C ALA A 21 -10.34 -7.50 11.67
N LYS A 22 -10.11 -7.00 12.88
CA LYS A 22 -9.39 -5.75 13.18
C LYS A 22 -8.19 -5.59 12.24
N PRO A 23 -7.87 -4.37 11.77
CA PRO A 23 -6.75 -4.17 10.86
C PRO A 23 -5.51 -4.83 11.46
N GLN A 24 -4.99 -5.81 10.74
CA GLN A 24 -3.80 -6.55 11.16
C GLN A 24 -2.67 -5.53 11.34
N VAL A 25 -1.78 -5.72 12.32
CA VAL A 25 -0.71 -4.75 12.66
C VAL A 25 0.07 -4.29 11.41
N ASP A 26 0.28 -5.22 10.46
CA ASP A 26 0.88 -4.96 9.15
C ASP A 26 0.14 -3.92 8.28
N GLN A 27 -1.19 -3.89 8.34
CA GLN A 27 -1.99 -2.91 7.61
C GLN A 27 -1.86 -1.50 8.20
N ILE A 28 -1.83 -1.39 9.54
CA ILE A 28 -1.67 -0.10 10.22
C ILE A 28 -0.30 0.49 9.89
N ASP A 29 0.75 -0.33 9.94
CA ASP A 29 2.09 0.09 9.59
C ASP A 29 2.20 0.48 8.11
N TRP A 30 1.58 -0.29 7.21
CA TRP A 30 1.51 0.08 5.79
C TRP A 30 0.79 1.42 5.59
N TYR A 31 -0.29 1.69 6.34
CA TYR A 31 -1.01 2.95 6.26
C TYR A 31 -0.16 4.13 6.76
N ALA A 32 0.58 3.96 7.86
CA ALA A 32 1.54 4.96 8.35
C ALA A 32 2.60 5.32 7.30
N GLN A 33 3.15 4.30 6.62
CA GLN A 33 4.10 4.49 5.52
C GLN A 33 3.47 5.17 4.31
N ALA A 34 2.21 4.84 3.98
CA ALA A 34 1.46 5.47 2.90
C ALA A 34 1.18 6.96 3.18
N ILE A 35 0.93 7.33 4.45
CA ILE A 35 0.78 8.72 4.86
C ILE A 35 2.11 9.45 4.70
N GLY A 36 3.21 8.90 5.20
CA GLY A 36 4.52 9.52 5.05
C GLY A 36 4.93 9.71 3.58
N TYR A 37 4.66 8.73 2.72
CA TYR A 37 4.86 8.87 1.27
C TYR A 37 4.01 10.01 0.68
N ALA A 38 2.75 10.13 1.11
CA ALA A 38 1.86 11.19 0.66
C ALA A 38 2.36 12.57 1.07
N GLU A 39 2.84 12.73 2.31
CA GLU A 39 3.40 13.99 2.81
C GLU A 39 4.69 14.37 2.07
N GLU A 40 5.61 13.42 1.88
CA GLU A 40 6.87 13.65 1.17
C GLU A 40 6.66 14.09 -0.29
N HIS A 41 5.62 13.57 -0.94
CA HIS A 41 5.28 13.90 -2.33
C HIS A 41 4.23 15.00 -2.48
N GLY A 42 3.90 15.72 -1.39
CA GLY A 42 2.92 16.82 -1.39
C GLY A 42 1.52 16.40 -1.84
N LYS A 43 1.13 15.15 -1.60
CA LYS A 43 -0.19 14.62 -1.95
C LYS A 43 -1.22 15.02 -0.91
N LYS A 44 -2.48 15.06 -1.34
CA LYS A 44 -3.62 15.37 -0.48
C LYS A 44 -3.73 14.34 0.67
N PRO A 45 -4.21 14.73 1.86
CA PRO A 45 -4.33 13.82 3.01
C PRO A 45 -5.25 12.62 2.76
N GLY A 46 -6.21 12.75 1.84
CA GLY A 46 -7.06 11.63 1.41
C GLY A 46 -6.35 10.59 0.52
N PHE A 47 -5.17 10.88 -0.02
CA PHE A 47 -4.46 10.00 -0.94
C PHE A 47 -4.13 8.65 -0.30
N ALA A 48 -3.54 8.67 0.90
CA ALA A 48 -3.20 7.44 1.63
C ALA A 48 -4.45 6.60 1.94
N TYR A 49 -5.57 7.24 2.27
CA TYR A 49 -6.85 6.57 2.57
C TYR A 49 -7.36 5.77 1.37
N TYR A 50 -7.48 6.42 0.20
CA TYR A 50 -7.97 5.75 -1.00
C TYR A 50 -7.01 4.64 -1.47
N LYS A 51 -5.70 4.84 -1.30
CA LYS A 51 -4.69 3.86 -1.69
C LYS A 51 -4.69 2.65 -0.77
N PHE A 52 -4.94 2.84 0.53
CA PHE A 52 -5.19 1.76 1.46
C PHE A 52 -6.41 0.92 1.05
N LYS A 53 -7.54 1.58 0.79
CA LYS A 53 -8.78 0.93 0.34
C LYS A 53 -8.59 0.18 -0.98
N GLU A 54 -7.80 0.73 -1.90
CA GLU A 54 -7.49 0.08 -3.16
C GLU A 54 -6.67 -1.21 -2.98
N LYS A 55 -5.71 -1.21 -2.05
CA LYS A 55 -4.80 -2.34 -1.77
C LYS A 55 -5.46 -3.45 -0.95
N PHE A 56 -6.11 -3.09 0.17
CA PHE A 56 -6.64 -4.05 1.13
C PHE A 56 -8.13 -4.32 0.96
N LYS A 57 -8.84 -3.55 0.11
CA LYS A 57 -10.30 -3.61 -0.05
C LYS A 57 -11.08 -3.41 1.26
N THR A 58 -10.43 -2.83 2.26
CA THR A 58 -10.98 -2.52 3.58
C THR A 58 -10.69 -1.06 3.89
N ASP A 59 -11.53 -0.44 4.71
CA ASP A 59 -11.30 0.93 5.17
C ASP A 59 -10.16 0.95 6.21
N PRO A 60 -9.25 1.94 6.16
CA PRO A 60 -8.19 2.07 7.14
C PRO A 60 -8.77 2.34 8.53
N PRO A 61 -7.98 2.12 9.60
CA PRO A 61 -8.39 2.50 10.94
C PRO A 61 -8.80 3.99 10.98
N ALA A 62 -9.86 4.28 11.75
CA ALA A 62 -10.34 5.65 11.93
C ALA A 62 -9.26 6.58 12.55
N ILE A 63 -8.35 5.99 13.33
CA ILE A 63 -7.22 6.67 13.92
C ILE A 63 -6.11 6.75 12.87
N LYS A 64 -5.70 7.97 12.54
CA LYS A 64 -4.55 8.22 11.65
C LYS A 64 -3.26 7.92 12.43
N PRO A 65 -2.48 6.90 12.04
CA PRO A 65 -1.19 6.64 12.67
C PRO A 65 -0.20 7.76 12.32
N ALA A 66 0.86 7.89 13.13
CA ALA A 66 1.94 8.82 12.84
C ALA A 66 2.59 8.47 11.48
N PRO A 67 2.92 9.46 10.65
CA PRO A 67 3.57 9.22 9.37
C PRO A 67 4.92 8.54 9.57
N LYS A 68 5.18 7.52 8.76
CA LYS A 68 6.45 6.79 8.73
C LYS A 68 7.09 6.89 7.36
N TYR A 69 8.41 6.84 7.32
CA TYR A 69 9.13 6.72 6.06
C TYR A 69 8.72 5.44 5.32
N PRO A 70 8.36 5.53 4.03
CA PRO A 70 7.94 4.37 3.26
C PRO A 70 9.14 3.45 3.02
N THR A 71 8.95 2.17 3.31
CA THR A 71 9.89 1.13 2.92
C THR A 71 9.92 0.98 1.39
N PRO A 72 11.00 0.41 0.81
CA PRO A 72 11.10 0.19 -0.62
C PRO A 72 9.92 -0.61 -1.20
N ALA A 73 9.34 -1.53 -0.43
CA ALA A 73 8.16 -2.31 -0.83
C ALA A 73 6.92 -1.43 -1.03
N VAL A 74 6.65 -0.51 -0.10
CA VAL A 74 5.52 0.42 -0.18
C VAL A 74 5.72 1.41 -1.32
N ALA A 75 6.93 1.98 -1.45
CA ALA A 75 7.29 2.89 -2.54
C ALA A 75 7.14 2.21 -3.92
N ASN A 76 7.62 0.97 -4.08
CA ASN A 76 7.48 0.22 -5.33
C ASN A 76 6.02 -0.07 -5.68
N TRP A 77 5.16 -0.32 -4.68
CA TRP A 77 3.73 -0.49 -4.91
C TRP A 77 3.09 0.79 -5.48
N PHE A 78 3.41 1.95 -4.90
CA PHE A 78 2.94 3.24 -5.43
C PHE A 78 3.46 3.51 -6.85
N ARG A 79 4.73 3.19 -7.12
CA ARG A 79 5.33 3.30 -8.46
C ARG A 79 4.62 2.40 -9.47
N SER A 80 4.35 1.14 -9.12
CA SER A 80 3.62 0.20 -9.97
C SER A 80 2.24 0.74 -10.34
N ARG A 81 1.52 1.32 -9.37
CA ARG A 81 0.24 1.99 -9.63
C ARG A 81 0.36 3.19 -10.55
N ALA A 82 1.34 4.06 -10.32
CA ALA A 82 1.55 5.22 -11.18
C ALA A 82 1.79 4.82 -12.65
N ILE A 83 2.57 3.76 -12.90
CA ILE A 83 2.80 3.22 -14.24
C ILE A 83 1.51 2.62 -14.84
N ALA A 84 0.71 1.91 -14.03
CA ALA A 84 -0.56 1.35 -14.50
C ALA A 84 -1.55 2.45 -14.93
N TYR A 85 -1.64 3.54 -14.17
CA TYR A 85 -2.47 4.70 -14.54
C TYR A 85 -1.95 5.47 -15.76
N ALA A 86 -0.65 5.50 -16.00
CA ALA A 86 -0.08 6.17 -17.16
C ALA A 86 -0.23 5.37 -18.47
N LYS A 87 -0.51 4.06 -18.36
CA LYS A 87 -0.67 3.15 -19.51
C LYS A 87 -2.12 2.91 -19.92
N GLY A 88 -3.08 3.27 -19.07
CA GLY A 88 -4.51 3.15 -19.33
C GLY A 88 -5.11 4.50 -19.68
#